data_AF-A0ABD6F357-F1
#
_entry.id   AF-A0ABD6F357-F1
#
_cell.length_a   1.000
_cell.length_b   1.000
_cell.length_c   1.000
_cell.angle_alpha   90.00
_cell.angle_beta   90.00
_cell.angle_gamma   90.00
#
_symmetry.space_group_name_H-M   'P 1'
#
loop_
_entity.id
_entity.type
_entity.pdbx_description
1 polymer ?
#
loop_
_entity_poly.entity_id
_entity_poly.type
_entity_poly.pdbx_seq_one_letter_code
_entity_poly.pdbx_strand_id
1 'polypeptide(L)'
;MVRFQMVVHYTITVGFCFLLANPRFVYSAPYGTSELSDEQVAHKCCGQQFAKCCLKSIRFHRSLGCHQMQLETRIAAIDCIQTELFGRSSMKQLTFTDATCCEVFANNDNDPRGECQTNCLNVMQIPTLRNEQKLDRIQTCMRRNPLFRCFKRCVDWSHTENSEFIFEEHCSWQHKMIPGKLYIGGEV
;
A
#
# COMPACT_ATOMS: atom_id res chain seq x y z
N MET A 1 -43.46 15.71 -50.98
CA MET A 1 -43.87 17.12 -50.77
C MET A 1 -45.11 17.14 -49.89
N VAL A 2 -44.98 17.21 -48.57
CA VAL A 2 -46.05 17.64 -47.64
C VAL A 2 -45.36 18.22 -46.40
N ARG A 3 -45.57 19.52 -46.15
CA ARG A 3 -45.29 20.21 -44.88
C ARG A 3 -46.54 20.05 -44.01
N PHE A 4 -46.35 19.80 -42.72
CA PHE A 4 -47.29 20.26 -41.70
C PHE A 4 -46.52 20.81 -40.50
N GLN A 5 -46.76 22.09 -40.23
CA GLN A 5 -46.39 22.80 -39.00
C GLN A 5 -47.31 22.33 -37.86
N MET A 6 -46.88 22.50 -36.60
CA MET A 6 -47.38 23.50 -35.62
C MET A 6 -47.83 22.67 -34.39
N VAL A 7 -47.78 23.02 -33.11
CA VAL A 7 -47.68 24.24 -32.29
C VAL A 7 -47.18 23.74 -30.92
N VAL A 8 -46.32 24.47 -30.20
CA VAL A 8 -46.13 24.28 -28.75
C VAL A 8 -46.87 25.41 -28.03
N HIS A 9 -47.88 25.05 -27.25
CA HIS A 9 -48.66 25.97 -26.42
C HIS A 9 -47.96 26.29 -25.09
N TYR A 10 -48.09 27.56 -24.69
CA TYR A 10 -47.81 28.21 -23.40
C TYR A 10 -48.46 27.45 -22.20
N THR A 11 -48.03 27.54 -20.93
CA THR A 11 -48.09 28.73 -20.02
C THR A 11 -47.42 28.46 -18.65
N ILE A 12 -46.74 29.49 -18.09
CA ILE A 12 -46.84 30.11 -16.74
C ILE A 12 -47.10 29.15 -15.54
N THR A 13 -46.35 29.13 -14.42
CA THR A 13 -46.60 29.98 -13.23
C THR A 13 -45.50 29.85 -12.14
N VAL A 14 -45.22 31.02 -11.54
CA VAL A 14 -44.52 31.42 -10.31
C VAL A 14 -44.60 30.44 -9.11
N GLY A 15 -43.55 30.34 -8.29
CA GLY A 15 -43.65 29.68 -6.98
C GLY A 15 -42.39 29.72 -6.10
N PHE A 16 -42.40 30.62 -5.13
CA PHE A 16 -41.43 30.87 -4.05
C PHE A 16 -40.95 29.63 -3.24
N CYS A 17 -39.67 29.69 -2.85
CA CYS A 17 -39.08 29.35 -1.54
C CYS A 17 -39.78 28.31 -0.63
N PHE A 18 -39.10 27.20 -0.33
CA PHE A 18 -39.04 26.63 1.03
C PHE A 18 -37.72 25.88 1.25
N LEU A 19 -36.88 26.45 2.12
CA LEU A 19 -35.88 25.72 2.91
C LEU A 19 -36.62 24.74 3.81
N LEU A 20 -36.40 23.43 3.69
CA LEU A 20 -36.45 22.51 4.83
C LEU A 20 -35.52 21.32 4.61
N ALA A 21 -34.72 21.08 5.64
CA ALA A 21 -33.79 19.98 5.81
C ALA A 21 -34.42 18.60 5.53
N ASN A 22 -33.66 17.72 4.89
CA ASN A 22 -33.99 16.30 4.81
C ASN A 22 -32.85 15.48 5.44
N PRO A 23 -32.98 15.05 6.71
CA PRO A 23 -32.07 14.12 7.33
C PRO A 23 -32.57 12.70 7.04
N ARG A 24 -31.91 11.99 6.13
CA ARG A 24 -32.05 10.53 6.01
C ARG A 24 -30.66 9.93 5.89
N PHE A 25 -30.02 9.69 7.04
CA PHE A 25 -29.93 8.34 7.62
C PHE A 25 -29.39 7.34 6.59
N VAL A 26 -28.08 7.41 6.35
CA VAL A 26 -27.34 6.29 5.77
C VAL A 26 -27.10 5.32 6.92
N TYR A 27 -27.76 4.18 6.86
CA TYR A 27 -27.49 3.00 7.68
C TYR A 27 -26.00 2.66 7.60
N SER A 28 -25.25 2.98 8.65
CA SER A 28 -23.96 2.33 8.90
C SER A 28 -24.30 0.97 9.51
N ALA A 29 -24.09 -0.09 8.75
CA ALA A 29 -24.12 -1.44 9.27
C ALA A 29 -23.12 -1.54 10.45
N PRO A 30 -23.49 -2.13 11.60
CA PRO A 30 -22.54 -2.40 12.65
C PRO A 30 -21.65 -3.54 12.15
N TYR A 31 -20.48 -3.20 11.62
CA TYR A 31 -19.47 -4.21 11.31
C TYR A 31 -18.90 -4.72 12.64
N GLY A 32 -19.45 -5.83 13.10
CA GLY A 32 -18.95 -6.58 14.24
C GLY A 32 -17.61 -7.20 13.90
N THR A 33 -16.54 -6.57 14.36
CA THR A 33 -15.33 -7.26 14.80
C THR A 33 -15.02 -6.68 16.17
N SER A 34 -14.87 -7.53 17.18
CA SER A 34 -14.35 -7.11 18.47
C SER A 34 -12.97 -6.47 18.23
N GLU A 35 -12.93 -5.15 18.18
CA GLU A 35 -11.71 -4.39 17.91
C GLU A 35 -10.84 -4.54 19.17
N LEU A 36 -9.87 -5.46 19.13
CA LEU A 36 -8.87 -5.56 20.19
C LEU A 36 -8.22 -4.19 20.35
N SER A 37 -8.07 -3.70 21.58
CA SER A 37 -7.39 -2.44 21.80
C SER A 37 -5.92 -2.54 21.34
N ASP A 38 -5.30 -1.42 21.00
CA ASP A 38 -3.88 -1.38 20.61
C ASP A 38 -2.97 -2.09 21.62
N GLU A 39 -3.29 -2.00 22.92
CA GLU A 39 -2.58 -2.71 23.99
C GLU A 39 -2.75 -4.23 23.88
N GLN A 40 -3.97 -4.70 23.63
CA GLN A 40 -4.24 -6.13 23.46
C GLN A 40 -3.53 -6.67 22.23
N VAL A 41 -3.54 -5.94 21.11
CA VAL A 41 -2.81 -6.30 19.89
C VAL A 41 -1.30 -6.34 20.17
N ALA A 42 -0.75 -5.32 20.84
CA ALA A 42 0.67 -5.28 21.18
C ALA A 42 1.09 -6.44 22.09
N HIS A 43 0.30 -6.77 23.10
CA HIS A 43 0.56 -7.90 23.99
C HIS A 43 0.47 -9.24 23.27
N LYS A 44 -0.56 -9.41 22.43
CA LYS A 44 -0.78 -10.64 21.65
C LYS A 44 0.34 -10.90 20.66
N CYS A 45 0.76 -9.88 19.92
CA CYS A 45 1.70 -10.06 18.80
C CYS A 45 3.18 -9.95 19.19
N CYS A 46 3.52 -9.22 20.25
CA CYS A 46 4.92 -8.98 20.61
C CYS A 46 5.35 -9.63 21.92
N GLY A 47 4.41 -10.23 22.64
CA GLY A 47 4.65 -10.77 23.98
C GLY A 47 4.91 -9.69 25.03
N GLN A 48 4.96 -10.10 26.29
CA GLN A 48 5.04 -9.19 27.43
C GLN A 48 6.31 -8.32 27.42
N GLN A 49 7.44 -8.88 26.96
CA GLN A 49 8.73 -8.20 26.92
C GLN A 49 8.74 -6.99 25.98
N PHE A 50 8.11 -7.10 24.80
CA PHE A 50 8.16 -6.07 23.76
C PHE A 50 6.85 -5.30 23.55
N ALA A 51 5.78 -5.66 24.27
CA ALA A 51 4.47 -5.02 24.15
C ALA A 51 4.52 -3.49 24.21
N LYS A 52 5.28 -2.90 25.14
CA LYS A 52 5.43 -1.43 25.24
C LYS A 52 6.05 -0.80 23.99
N CYS A 53 7.04 -1.47 23.39
CA CYS A 53 7.69 -1.00 22.17
C CYS A 53 6.75 -1.10 20.95
N CYS A 54 6.04 -2.22 20.83
CA CYS A 54 5.05 -2.41 19.77
C CYS A 54 3.90 -1.42 19.88
N LEU A 55 3.37 -1.21 21.09
CA LEU A 55 2.32 -0.24 21.37
C LEU A 55 2.70 1.17 20.91
N LYS A 56 3.96 1.59 21.15
CA LYS A 56 4.47 2.87 20.64
C LYS A 56 4.43 2.91 19.12
N SER A 57 4.88 1.86 18.45
CA SER A 57 4.90 1.81 16.98
C SER A 57 3.48 1.84 16.39
N ILE A 58 2.54 1.13 17.03
CA ILE A 58 1.13 1.09 16.66
C ILE A 58 0.50 2.48 16.79
N ARG A 59 0.57 3.09 17.99
CA ARG A 59 -0.07 4.38 18.29
C ARG A 59 0.47 5.54 17.45
N PHE A 60 1.75 5.50 17.09
CA PHE A 60 2.38 6.57 16.32
C PHE A 60 2.44 6.29 14.81
N HIS A 61 1.89 5.16 14.35
CA HIS A 61 1.90 4.73 12.94
C HIS A 61 3.32 4.72 12.33
N ARG A 62 4.28 4.16 13.06
CA ARG A 62 5.71 4.10 12.66
C ARG A 62 6.17 2.67 12.45
N SER A 63 7.31 2.54 11.80
CA SER A 63 7.98 1.25 11.63
C SER A 63 8.26 0.62 12.99
N LEU A 64 8.23 -0.72 13.06
CA LEU A 64 8.43 -1.43 14.32
C LEU A 64 9.88 -1.32 14.82
N GLY A 65 10.17 -0.27 15.59
CA GLY A 65 11.51 0.11 16.07
C GLY A 65 12.05 -0.73 17.23
N CYS A 66 11.58 -1.96 17.41
CA CYS A 66 11.97 -2.82 18.52
C CYS A 66 13.31 -3.51 18.26
N HIS A 67 14.41 -2.75 18.28
CA HIS A 67 15.75 -3.22 17.88
C HIS A 67 16.28 -4.40 18.71
N GLN A 68 15.84 -4.52 19.97
CA GLN A 68 16.20 -5.63 20.87
C GLN A 68 15.47 -6.94 20.54
N MET A 69 14.45 -6.89 19.68
CA MET A 69 13.73 -8.06 19.19
C MET A 69 14.52 -8.69 18.04
N GLN A 70 14.69 -10.01 18.07
CA GLN A 70 15.29 -10.76 16.95
C GLN A 70 14.53 -10.51 15.65
N LEU A 71 15.22 -10.59 14.52
CA LEU A 71 14.64 -10.26 13.21
C LEU A 71 13.40 -11.12 12.92
N GLU A 72 13.50 -12.44 13.03
CA GLU A 72 12.37 -13.36 12.79
C GLU A 72 11.15 -13.05 13.67
N THR A 73 11.38 -12.79 14.96
CA THR A 73 10.30 -12.39 15.88
C THR A 73 9.68 -11.06 15.49
N ARG A 74 10.48 -10.11 14.97
CA ARG A 74 10.00 -8.82 14.50
C ARG A 74 9.14 -8.94 13.25
N ILE A 75 9.53 -9.82 12.33
CA ILE A 75 8.75 -10.16 11.13
C ILE A 75 7.39 -10.71 11.54
N ALA A 76 7.40 -11.75 12.39
CA ALA A 76 6.18 -12.37 12.89
C ALA A 76 5.28 -11.38 13.64
N ALA A 77 5.86 -10.46 14.41
CA ALA A 77 5.12 -9.41 15.11
C ALA A 77 4.45 -8.42 14.14
N ILE A 78 5.14 -7.99 13.07
CA ILE A 78 4.57 -7.10 12.05
C ILE A 78 3.38 -7.76 11.38
N ASP A 79 3.54 -9.00 10.90
CA ASP A 79 2.48 -9.75 10.22
C ASP A 79 1.30 -10.04 11.14
N CYS A 80 1.56 -10.35 12.42
CA CYS A 80 0.53 -10.52 13.43
C CYS A 80 -0.26 -9.23 13.65
N ILE A 81 0.41 -8.10 13.91
CA ILE A 81 -0.27 -6.81 14.13
C ILE A 81 -1.13 -6.46 12.92
N GLN A 82 -0.59 -6.62 11.72
CA GLN A 82 -1.31 -6.34 10.49
C GLN A 82 -2.56 -7.23 10.33
N THR A 83 -2.43 -8.52 10.68
CA THR A 83 -3.54 -9.49 10.68
C THR A 83 -4.62 -9.13 11.69
N GLU A 84 -4.25 -8.69 12.90
CA GLU A 84 -5.20 -8.30 13.94
C GLU A 84 -5.95 -7.01 13.58
N LEU A 85 -5.28 -6.06 12.93
CA LEU A 85 -5.87 -4.76 12.55
C LEU A 85 -6.72 -4.83 11.27
N PHE A 86 -6.32 -5.64 10.29
CA PHE A 86 -6.94 -5.63 8.95
C PHE A 86 -7.48 -6.98 8.49
N GLY A 87 -7.31 -8.03 9.29
CA GLY A 87 -7.72 -9.40 8.97
C GLY A 87 -6.74 -10.15 8.08
N ARG A 88 -6.83 -11.48 8.09
CA ARG A 88 -5.96 -12.39 7.32
C ARG A 88 -6.04 -12.22 5.81
N SER A 89 -7.18 -11.74 5.29
CA SER A 89 -7.34 -11.48 3.86
C SER A 89 -6.39 -10.40 3.36
N SER A 90 -6.01 -9.45 4.22
CA SER A 90 -5.04 -8.40 3.86
C SER A 90 -3.68 -9.00 3.50
N MET A 91 -3.23 -10.03 4.22
CA MET A 91 -1.93 -10.69 4.03
C MET A 91 -1.77 -11.38 2.67
N LYS A 92 -2.84 -11.56 1.89
CA LYS A 92 -2.75 -12.15 0.55
C LYS A 92 -2.13 -11.23 -0.49
N GLN A 93 -2.18 -9.92 -0.28
CA GLN A 93 -1.66 -8.96 -1.26
C GLN A 93 -0.19 -8.65 -1.03
N LEU A 94 0.23 -8.61 0.24
CA LEU A 94 1.55 -8.18 0.64
C LEU A 94 1.80 -8.63 2.09
N THR A 95 2.94 -9.26 2.31
CA THR A 95 3.45 -9.73 3.61
C THR A 95 4.76 -9.02 3.92
N PHE A 96 5.25 -9.08 5.16
CA PHE A 96 6.54 -8.48 5.45
C PHE A 96 7.70 -9.09 4.64
N THR A 97 7.66 -10.40 4.39
CA THR A 97 8.70 -11.13 3.64
C THR A 97 8.89 -10.56 2.23
N ASP A 98 7.84 -10.00 1.63
CA ASP A 98 7.90 -9.34 0.32
C ASP A 98 8.76 -8.07 0.32
N ALA A 99 9.29 -7.65 1.47
CA ALA A 99 10.28 -6.57 1.56
C ALA A 99 11.58 -6.89 0.81
N THR A 100 11.88 -8.16 0.53
CA THR A 100 12.99 -8.57 -0.35
C THR A 100 12.81 -8.01 -1.77
N CYS A 101 11.57 -7.90 -2.25
CA CYS A 101 11.27 -7.29 -3.54
C CYS A 101 11.56 -5.79 -3.61
N CYS A 102 11.87 -5.12 -2.49
CA CYS A 102 12.35 -3.74 -2.52
C CYS A 102 13.70 -3.60 -3.24
N GLU A 103 14.46 -4.69 -3.41
CA GLU A 103 15.74 -4.71 -4.14
C GLU A 103 15.60 -4.32 -5.61
N VAL A 104 14.40 -4.45 -6.21
CA VAL A 104 14.14 -3.98 -7.57
C VAL A 104 14.40 -2.48 -7.74
N PHE A 105 14.35 -1.70 -6.66
CA PHE A 105 14.64 -0.26 -6.66
C PHE A 105 16.12 0.07 -6.46
N ALA A 106 16.96 -0.90 -6.12
CA ALA A 106 18.40 -0.70 -5.94
C ALA A 106 19.10 -0.34 -7.26
N ASN A 107 20.24 0.35 -7.17
CA ASN A 107 21.10 0.70 -8.32
C ASN A 107 20.33 1.41 -9.46
N ASN A 108 19.36 2.25 -9.11
CA ASN A 108 18.58 3.03 -10.06
C ASN A 108 19.23 4.41 -10.26
N ASP A 109 19.77 4.69 -11.44
CA ASP A 109 20.39 5.99 -11.72
C ASP A 109 19.39 7.14 -11.78
N ASN A 110 18.08 6.84 -11.90
CA ASN A 110 17.02 7.83 -11.75
C ASN A 110 16.71 8.17 -10.27
N ASP A 111 17.30 7.43 -9.32
CA ASP A 111 17.20 7.61 -7.87
C ASP A 111 18.59 7.44 -7.21
N PRO A 112 19.53 8.39 -7.43
CA PRO A 112 20.91 8.26 -6.99
C PRO A 112 21.08 8.22 -5.46
N ARG A 113 20.04 8.58 -4.70
CA ARG A 113 20.02 8.55 -3.24
C ARG A 113 19.38 7.27 -2.69
N GLY A 114 18.82 6.41 -3.53
CA GLY A 114 18.11 5.21 -3.11
C GLY A 114 16.89 5.50 -2.23
N GLU A 115 16.22 6.64 -2.47
CA GLU A 115 15.07 7.06 -1.68
C GLU A 115 13.90 6.08 -1.83
N CYS A 116 13.68 5.51 -3.03
CA CYS A 116 12.63 4.54 -3.28
C CYS A 116 12.87 3.20 -2.58
N GLN A 117 14.10 2.66 -2.63
CA GLN A 117 14.43 1.41 -1.94
C GLN A 117 14.26 1.60 -0.42
N THR A 118 14.80 2.69 0.12
CA THR A 118 14.68 3.04 1.54
C THR A 118 13.23 3.22 1.96
N ASN A 119 12.44 3.96 1.17
CA ASN A 119 11.01 4.14 1.42
C ASN A 119 10.24 2.82 1.39
N CYS A 120 10.54 1.95 0.41
CA CYS A 120 9.95 0.62 0.32
C CYS A 120 10.20 -0.19 1.60
N LEU A 121 11.47 -0.34 1.99
CA LEU A 121 11.84 -1.08 3.21
C LEU A 121 11.19 -0.50 4.47
N ASN A 122 11.12 0.83 4.58
CA ASN A 122 10.52 1.49 5.73
C ASN A 122 9.02 1.28 5.82
N VAL A 123 8.30 1.44 4.69
CA VAL A 123 6.84 1.29 4.61
C VAL A 123 6.42 -0.15 4.90
N MET A 124 7.19 -1.13 4.44
CA MET A 124 6.94 -2.55 4.73
C MET A 124 6.98 -2.84 6.24
N GLN A 125 7.84 -2.14 6.98
CA GLN A 125 7.98 -2.27 8.44
C GLN A 125 6.88 -1.58 9.26
N ILE A 126 5.94 -0.85 8.66
CA ILE A 126 4.84 -0.17 9.37
C ILE A 126 3.62 -1.10 9.43
N PRO A 127 3.34 -1.74 10.57
CA PRO A 127 2.28 -2.75 10.65
C PRO A 127 0.86 -2.15 10.64
N THR A 128 0.73 -0.86 10.93
CA THR A 128 -0.56 -0.15 10.95
C THR A 128 -0.95 0.46 9.61
N LEU A 129 -0.17 0.24 8.55
CA LEU A 129 -0.56 0.63 7.20
C LEU A 129 -1.23 -0.54 6.49
N ARG A 130 -2.37 -0.26 5.86
CA ARG A 130 -3.01 -1.21 4.95
C ARG A 130 -2.14 -1.42 3.72
N ASN A 131 -2.27 -2.57 3.08
CA ASN A 131 -1.47 -2.91 1.91
C ASN A 131 -1.66 -1.93 0.76
N GLU A 132 -2.88 -1.42 0.55
CA GLU A 132 -3.15 -0.40 -0.46
C GLU A 132 -2.36 0.89 -0.18
N GLN A 133 -2.25 1.30 1.08
CA GLN A 133 -1.47 2.47 1.49
C GLN A 133 0.03 2.22 1.38
N LYS A 134 0.50 1.00 1.67
CA LYS A 134 1.90 0.62 1.49
C LYS A 134 2.29 0.72 0.01
N LEU A 135 1.48 0.10 -0.85
CA LEU A 135 1.67 0.10 -2.30
C LEU A 135 1.62 1.52 -2.89
N ASP A 136 0.70 2.37 -2.45
CA ASP A 136 0.61 3.76 -2.89
C ASP A 136 1.90 4.55 -2.54
N ARG A 137 2.40 4.41 -1.30
CA ARG A 137 3.66 5.07 -0.88
C ARG A 137 4.87 4.56 -1.65
N ILE A 138 4.92 3.27 -1.98
CA ILE A 138 6.00 2.69 -2.79
C ILE A 138 5.90 3.19 -4.23
N GLN A 139 4.71 3.23 -4.81
CA GLN A 139 4.49 3.72 -6.17
C GLN A 139 4.89 5.19 -6.32
N THR A 140 4.61 6.02 -5.30
CA THR A 140 4.79 7.47 -5.33
C THR A 140 6.14 7.95 -4.79
N CYS A 141 7.08 7.05 -4.44
CA CYS A 141 8.41 7.42 -3.97
C CYS A 141 9.22 8.26 -4.98
N MET A 142 8.85 8.20 -6.25
CA MET A 142 9.33 9.08 -7.31
C MET A 142 8.16 9.58 -8.15
N ARG A 143 8.32 10.76 -8.76
CA ARG A 143 7.31 11.35 -9.65
C ARG A 143 6.90 10.41 -10.80
N ARG A 144 7.84 9.64 -11.34
CA ARG A 144 7.60 8.56 -12.29
C ARG A 144 8.38 7.34 -11.84
N ASN A 145 7.67 6.32 -11.37
CA ASN A 145 8.27 5.08 -10.89
C ASN A 145 7.96 3.91 -11.84
N PRO A 146 8.75 3.71 -12.92
CA PRO A 146 8.55 2.59 -13.83
C PRO A 146 8.85 1.22 -13.19
N LEU A 147 9.68 1.21 -12.14
CA LEU A 147 10.09 0.01 -11.41
C LEU A 147 8.98 -0.55 -10.51
N PHE A 148 7.93 0.23 -10.20
CA PHE A 148 6.80 -0.27 -9.40
C PHE A 148 6.08 -1.47 -10.04
N ARG A 149 6.03 -1.55 -11.39
CA ARG A 149 5.50 -2.75 -12.06
C ARG A 149 6.38 -3.97 -11.85
N CYS A 150 7.71 -3.78 -11.83
CA CYS A 150 8.67 -4.86 -11.54
C CYS A 150 8.54 -5.32 -10.07
N PHE A 151 8.38 -4.38 -9.13
CA PHE A 151 8.10 -4.68 -7.73
C PHE A 151 6.89 -5.62 -7.58
N LYS A 152 5.75 -5.27 -8.18
CA LYS A 152 4.55 -6.14 -8.11
C LYS A 152 4.77 -7.52 -8.73
N ARG A 153 5.53 -7.60 -9.84
CA ARG A 153 5.89 -8.88 -10.46
C ARG A 153 6.73 -9.75 -9.52
N CYS A 154 7.66 -9.14 -8.78
CA CYS A 154 8.43 -9.85 -7.76
C CYS A 154 7.54 -10.35 -6.61
N VAL A 155 6.57 -9.54 -6.15
CA VAL A 155 5.61 -9.97 -5.12
C VAL A 155 4.73 -11.12 -5.60
N ASP A 156 4.23 -11.03 -6.84
CA ASP A 156 3.44 -12.12 -7.42
C ASP A 156 4.29 -13.40 -7.51
N TRP A 157 5.57 -13.27 -7.90
CA TRP A 157 6.52 -14.38 -7.97
C TRP A 157 6.81 -14.99 -6.59
N SER A 158 7.05 -14.19 -5.56
CA SER A 158 7.34 -14.68 -4.20
C SER A 158 6.20 -15.49 -3.60
N HIS A 159 4.97 -15.30 -4.09
CA HIS A 159 3.79 -16.03 -3.63
C HIS A 159 3.54 -17.34 -4.40
N THR A 160 4.09 -17.48 -5.61
CA THR A 160 3.84 -18.63 -6.48
C THR A 160 5.04 -19.56 -6.64
N GLU A 161 6.25 -19.00 -6.64
CA GLU A 161 7.48 -19.71 -6.92
C GLU A 161 8.35 -19.85 -5.66
N ASN A 162 9.12 -20.93 -5.59
CA ASN A 162 10.06 -21.18 -4.49
C ASN A 162 11.50 -20.79 -4.83
N SER A 163 11.74 -20.25 -6.03
CA SER A 163 13.05 -19.82 -6.51
C SER A 163 13.26 -18.31 -6.31
N GLU A 164 14.53 -17.91 -6.30
CA GLU A 164 14.91 -16.50 -6.22
C GLU A 164 14.42 -15.73 -7.45
N PHE A 165 13.91 -14.51 -7.23
CA PHE A 165 13.51 -13.61 -8.31
C PHE A 165 14.74 -12.95 -8.94
N ILE A 166 15.04 -13.27 -10.19
CA ILE A 166 16.16 -12.69 -10.94
C ILE A 166 15.67 -11.47 -11.72
N PHE A 167 16.24 -10.30 -11.44
CA PHE A 167 15.78 -9.05 -12.02
C PHE A 167 15.89 -9.05 -13.56
N GLU A 168 17.00 -9.52 -14.10
CA GLU A 168 17.31 -9.56 -15.53
C GLU A 168 16.31 -10.37 -16.35
N GLU A 169 15.78 -11.46 -15.77
CA GLU A 169 14.86 -12.36 -16.46
C GLU A 169 13.44 -11.78 -16.54
N HIS A 170 13.11 -10.88 -15.62
CA HIS A 170 11.73 -10.43 -15.41
C HIS A 170 11.54 -8.93 -15.59
N CYS A 171 12.60 -8.13 -15.61
CA CYS A 171 12.53 -6.67 -15.59
C CYS A 171 13.57 -6.03 -16.51
N SER A 172 13.24 -4.85 -17.04
CA SER A 172 14.12 -4.12 -17.96
C SER A 172 15.04 -3.17 -17.22
N TRP A 173 16.35 -3.31 -17.45
CA TRP A 173 17.38 -2.39 -17.01
C TRP A 173 17.19 -0.96 -17.54
N GLN A 174 16.51 -0.78 -18.68
CA GLN A 174 16.23 0.55 -19.24
C GLN A 174 15.46 1.44 -18.25
N HIS A 175 14.66 0.86 -17.34
CA HIS A 175 13.94 1.60 -16.30
C HIS A 175 14.84 2.13 -15.18
N LYS A 176 16.07 1.62 -15.04
CA LYS A 176 17.09 2.07 -14.09
C LYS A 176 18.10 3.04 -14.70
N MET A 177 18.12 3.18 -16.01
CA MET A 177 19.15 3.92 -16.75
C MET A 177 18.70 5.35 -17.06
N ILE A 178 19.66 6.27 -17.03
CA ILE A 178 19.53 7.65 -17.55
C ILE A 178 20.21 7.78 -18.93
N PRO A 179 19.68 8.63 -19.83
CA PRO A 179 20.29 8.91 -21.13
C PRO A 179 21.70 9.50 -21.02
N GLY A 180 22.58 9.15 -21.97
CA GLY A 180 23.92 9.75 -22.10
C GLY A 180 24.99 9.14 -21.19
N LYS A 181 24.64 8.22 -20.29
CA LYS A 181 25.60 7.41 -19.52
C LYS A 181 25.91 6.13 -20.28
N LEU A 182 27.18 5.74 -20.31
CA LEU A 182 27.60 4.46 -20.90
C LEU A 182 27.37 3.33 -19.89
N TYR A 183 26.62 2.33 -20.30
CA TYR A 183 26.41 1.10 -19.55
C TYR A 183 27.12 -0.03 -20.28
N ILE A 184 28.04 -0.71 -19.59
CA ILE A 184 28.74 -1.88 -20.12
C ILE A 184 28.23 -3.08 -19.32
N GLY A 185 27.60 -4.03 -20.02
CA GLY A 185 27.01 -5.23 -19.45
C GLY A 185 26.83 -6.30 -20.54
N GLY A 186 26.39 -7.50 -20.14
CA GLY A 186 26.06 -8.57 -21.08
C GLY A 186 24.95 -8.15 -22.06
N GLU A 187 24.96 -8.70 -23.27
CA GLU A 187 23.88 -8.48 -24.24
C GLU A 187 22.53 -8.89 -23.64
N VAL A 188 21.53 -8.02 -23.82
CA VAL A 188 20.14 -8.22 -23.37
C VAL A 188 19.34 -8.92 -24.45
#